data_AF-A0AAU6BA70-F1
#
_entry.id   AF-A0AAU6BA70-F1
#
_cell.length_a   1.000
_cell.length_b   1.000
_cell.length_c   1.000
_cell.angle_alpha   90.00
_cell.angle_beta   90.00
_cell.angle_gamma   90.00
#
_symmetry.space_group_name_H-M   'P 1'
#
loop_
_entity.id
_entity.type
_entity.pdbx_description
1 polymer ?
#
loop_
_entity_poly.entity_id
_entity_poly.type
_entity_poly.pdbx_seq_one_letter_code
_entity_poly.pdbx_strand_id
1 'polypeptide(L)'
;MKLEAWWDEDADEGTIVETPAELDAVLDAVAALDGPALVQFYDADEPKQVEFAVGLNGDRGVLRYAGLDDMGGSTSRATKQRFTAPEGGVLYYCMSADTEFPDDAEIPAADAREAAHEFLRIGGTRPTGVAWQDA
;
A
#
# COMPACT_ATOMS: atom_id res chain seq x y z
N MET A 1 -3.34 -16.20 -2.77
CA MET A 1 -4.24 -15.67 -1.73
C MET A 1 -5.33 -14.88 -2.42
N LYS A 2 -6.43 -14.58 -1.72
CA LYS A 2 -7.50 -13.72 -2.21
C LYS A 2 -7.48 -12.43 -1.41
N LEU A 3 -7.28 -11.30 -2.09
CA LEU A 3 -7.23 -9.99 -1.44
C LEU A 3 -8.57 -9.29 -1.60
N GLU A 4 -8.98 -8.60 -0.55
CA GLU A 4 -10.05 -7.61 -0.61
C GLU A 4 -9.43 -6.22 -0.55
N ALA A 5 -9.66 -5.42 -1.59
CA ALA A 5 -9.08 -4.09 -1.79
C ALA A 5 -10.09 -2.98 -1.50
N TRP A 6 -9.75 -2.09 -0.57
CA TRP A 6 -10.56 -0.95 -0.15
C TRP A 6 -9.87 0.35 -0.56
N TRP A 7 -10.55 1.17 -1.36
CA TRP A 7 -10.04 2.44 -1.88
C TRP A 7 -11.16 3.36 -2.39
N ASP A 8 -12.22 2.78 -2.95
CA ASP A 8 -13.39 3.49 -3.49
C ASP A 8 -14.36 3.86 -2.35
N GLU A 9 -14.56 5.16 -2.14
CA GLU A 9 -15.45 5.67 -1.08
C GLU A 9 -16.94 5.49 -1.38
N ASP A 10 -17.28 5.28 -2.66
CA ASP A 10 -18.65 5.05 -3.11
C ASP A 10 -19.04 3.55 -3.09
N ALA A 11 -18.08 2.67 -2.81
CA ALA A 11 -18.30 1.22 -2.80
C ALA A 11 -18.71 0.70 -1.42
N ASP A 12 -19.77 -0.10 -1.39
CA ASP A 12 -20.23 -0.81 -0.18
C ASP A 12 -19.43 -2.10 0.11
N GLU A 13 -18.67 -2.61 -0.88
CA GLU A 13 -17.88 -3.84 -0.81
C GLU A 13 -16.47 -3.62 -1.37
N GLY A 14 -15.48 -4.32 -0.81
CA GLY A 14 -14.12 -4.29 -1.32
C GLY A 14 -13.99 -5.02 -2.66
N THR A 15 -13.04 -4.58 -3.49
CA THR A 15 -12.76 -5.25 -4.77
C THR A 15 -11.93 -6.51 -4.53
N ILE A 16 -12.41 -7.66 -4.99
CA ILE A 16 -11.67 -8.92 -4.89
C ILE A 16 -10.56 -8.98 -5.94
N VAL A 17 -9.36 -9.34 -5.50
CA VAL A 17 -8.14 -9.48 -6.32
C VAL A 17 -7.53 -10.86 -6.08
N GLU A 18 -7.44 -11.67 -7.14
CA GLU A 18 -6.81 -12.99 -7.12
C GLU A 18 -5.66 -13.11 -8.14
N THR A 19 -5.63 -12.21 -9.12
CA THR A 19 -4.67 -12.24 -10.22
C THR A 19 -3.83 -10.97 -10.29
N PRO A 20 -2.62 -11.05 -10.89
CA PRO A 20 -1.80 -9.86 -11.16
C PRO A 20 -2.52 -8.79 -11.97
N ALA A 21 -3.36 -9.18 -12.94
CA ALA A 21 -4.07 -8.24 -13.80
C ALA A 21 -5.17 -7.47 -13.05
N GLU A 22 -5.87 -8.13 -12.11
CA GLU A 22 -6.83 -7.46 -11.23
C GLU A 22 -6.13 -6.51 -10.26
N LEU A 23 -4.96 -6.91 -9.73
CA LEU A 23 -4.14 -6.06 -8.89
C LEU A 23 -3.71 -4.79 -9.66
N ASP A 24 -3.22 -4.94 -10.88
CA ASP A 24 -2.84 -3.82 -11.73
C ASP A 24 -4.03 -2.88 -11.98
N ALA A 25 -5.23 -3.43 -12.24
CA ALA A 25 -6.43 -2.62 -12.44
C ALA A 25 -6.80 -1.78 -11.20
N VAL A 26 -6.68 -2.34 -10.00
CA VAL A 26 -6.89 -1.60 -8.74
C VAL A 26 -5.83 -0.52 -8.55
N LEU A 27 -4.55 -0.85 -8.74
CA LEU A 27 -3.45 0.10 -8.57
C LEU A 27 -3.49 1.23 -9.62
N ASP A 28 -3.98 0.94 -10.84
CA ASP A 28 -4.21 1.93 -11.88
C ASP A 28 -5.38 2.86 -11.52
N ALA A 29 -6.46 2.33 -10.96
CA ALA A 29 -7.58 3.13 -10.49
C ALA A 29 -7.17 4.08 -9.35
N VAL A 30 -6.43 3.58 -8.36
CA VAL A 30 -5.89 4.37 -7.25
C VAL A 30 -4.94 5.45 -7.75
N ALA A 31 -4.04 5.12 -8.69
CA ALA A 31 -3.11 6.09 -9.27
C ALA A 31 -3.78 7.16 -10.13
N ALA A 32 -5.02 6.93 -10.58
CA ALA A 32 -5.81 7.88 -11.34
C ALA A 32 -6.60 8.86 -10.46
N LEU A 33 -6.65 8.64 -9.14
CA LEU A 33 -7.27 9.57 -8.20
C LEU A 33 -6.44 10.86 -8.07
N ASP A 34 -7.12 11.95 -7.74
CA ASP A 34 -6.47 13.25 -7.55
C ASP A 34 -5.71 13.27 -6.21
N GLY A 35 -4.38 13.36 -6.30
CA GLY A 35 -3.50 13.49 -5.14
C GLY A 35 -3.06 12.15 -4.51
N PRO A 36 -2.47 12.18 -3.31
CA PRO A 36 -1.95 10.98 -2.66
C PRO A 36 -3.09 10.04 -2.22
N ALA A 37 -3.25 8.92 -2.91
CA ALA A 37 -4.31 7.96 -2.65
C ALA A 37 -3.75 6.62 -2.16
N LEU A 38 -4.52 5.90 -1.34
CA LEU A 38 -4.13 4.66 -0.71
C LEU A 38 -5.20 3.60 -0.93
N VAL A 39 -4.75 2.38 -1.24
CA VAL A 39 -5.56 1.17 -1.18
C VAL A 39 -5.12 0.31 -0.03
N GLN A 40 -6.08 -0.20 0.74
CA GLN A 40 -5.87 -1.18 1.80
C GLN A 40 -6.29 -2.55 1.32
N PHE A 41 -5.39 -3.52 1.47
CA PHE A 41 -5.60 -4.92 1.16
C PHE A 41 -5.67 -5.73 2.45
N TYR A 42 -6.69 -6.57 2.54
CA TYR A 42 -6.84 -7.60 3.57
C TYR A 42 -6.90 -8.97 2.92
N ASP A 43 -6.55 -10.01 3.67
CA ASP A 43 -6.94 -11.37 3.28
C ASP A 43 -8.47 -11.48 3.34
N ALA A 44 -9.11 -11.80 2.22
CA ALA A 44 -10.56 -11.82 2.10
C ALA A 44 -11.22 -12.98 2.86
N ASP A 45 -10.48 -14.05 3.17
CA ASP A 45 -10.97 -15.18 3.96
C ASP A 45 -10.61 -15.02 5.45
N GLU A 46 -9.48 -14.36 5.76
CA GLU A 46 -8.95 -14.17 7.12
C GLU A 46 -8.49 -12.73 7.40
N PRO A 47 -9.40 -11.72 7.38
CA PRO A 47 -9.05 -10.29 7.32
C PRO A 47 -8.30 -9.73 8.54
N LYS A 48 -8.20 -10.51 9.62
CA LYS A 48 -7.47 -10.11 10.84
C LYS A 48 -6.00 -10.56 10.86
N GLN A 49 -5.55 -11.32 9.87
CA GLN A 49 -4.20 -11.88 9.87
C GLN A 49 -3.17 -10.97 9.23
N VAL A 50 -3.58 -10.22 8.21
CA VAL A 50 -2.69 -9.31 7.49
C VAL A 50 -3.45 -8.10 6.98
N GLU A 51 -2.81 -6.96 7.09
CA GLU A 51 -3.15 -5.71 6.43
C GLU A 51 -1.93 -5.26 5.62
N PHE A 52 -2.17 -4.92 4.36
CA PHE A 52 -1.16 -4.34 3.50
C PHE A 52 -1.73 -3.15 2.75
N ALA A 53 -1.07 -2.00 2.81
CA ALA A 53 -1.51 -0.80 2.13
C ALA A 53 -0.48 -0.34 1.12
N VAL A 54 -0.97 0.17 -0.01
CA VAL A 54 -0.17 0.77 -1.08
C VAL A 54 -0.69 2.17 -1.33
N GLY A 55 0.14 3.17 -1.08
CA GLY A 55 -0.13 4.56 -1.47
C GLY A 55 0.56 4.90 -2.78
N LEU A 56 -0.11 5.67 -3.66
CA LEU A 56 0.42 6.15 -4.93
C LEU A 56 0.14 7.64 -5.11
N ASN A 57 1.14 8.38 -5.59
CA ASN A 57 1.06 9.81 -5.90
C ASN A 57 2.06 10.16 -7.01
N GLY A 58 1.63 10.08 -8.27
CA GLY A 58 2.51 10.28 -9.42
C GLY A 58 3.65 9.25 -9.47
N ASP A 59 4.90 9.72 -9.37
CA ASP A 59 6.10 8.85 -9.36
C ASP A 59 6.48 8.33 -7.96
N ARG A 60 5.69 8.68 -6.94
CA ARG A 60 5.92 8.32 -5.53
C ARG A 60 4.93 7.26 -5.07
N GLY A 61 5.35 6.45 -4.12
CA GLY A 61 4.46 5.57 -3.39
C GLY A 61 4.95 5.29 -1.98
N VAL A 62 4.05 4.76 -1.16
CA VAL A 62 4.33 4.33 0.22
C VAL A 62 3.74 2.94 0.43
N LEU A 63 4.29 2.21 1.38
CA LEU A 63 3.76 0.91 1.80
C LEU A 63 3.57 0.91 3.30
N ARG A 64 2.51 0.23 3.76
CA ARG A 64 2.35 -0.18 5.15
C ARG A 64 2.03 -1.66 5.19
N TYR A 65 2.63 -2.38 6.12
CA TYR A 65 2.39 -3.80 6.35
C TYR A 65 2.15 -4.02 7.84
N ALA A 66 1.14 -4.79 8.19
CA ALA A 66 0.97 -5.35 9.52
C ALA A 66 0.50 -6.80 9.38
N GLY A 67 1.15 -7.72 10.09
CA GLY A 67 0.85 -9.14 10.02
C GLY A 67 1.18 -9.84 11.31
N LEU A 68 0.88 -11.14 11.40
CA LEU A 68 1.20 -11.95 12.59
C LEU A 68 2.70 -11.96 12.94
N ASP A 69 3.57 -11.77 11.94
CA ASP A 69 5.02 -11.65 12.08
C ASP A 69 5.50 -10.22 12.36
N ASP A 70 4.62 -9.23 12.28
CA ASP A 70 4.90 -7.81 12.51
C ASP A 70 3.66 -7.08 13.06
N MET A 71 3.34 -7.38 14.32
CA MET A 71 2.15 -6.84 15.00
C MET A 71 2.22 -5.33 15.28
N GLY A 72 3.42 -4.74 15.27
CA GLY A 72 3.60 -3.29 15.42
C GLY A 72 3.37 -2.54 14.11
N GLY A 73 3.51 -3.25 12.99
CA GLY A 73 3.43 -2.69 11.66
C GLY A 73 4.75 -2.05 11.24
N SER A 74 4.96 -2.05 9.93
CA SER A 74 6.10 -1.40 9.28
C SER A 74 5.62 -0.52 8.14
N THR A 75 6.38 0.53 7.85
CA THR A 75 6.24 1.36 6.66
C THR A 75 7.44 1.22 5.74
N SER A 76 7.28 1.52 4.46
CA SER A 76 8.41 1.56 3.51
C SER A 76 9.46 2.57 3.97
N ARG A 77 10.70 2.36 3.54
CA ARG A 77 11.82 3.28 3.78
C ARG A 77 12.61 3.55 2.50
N ALA A 78 12.76 4.83 2.19
CA ALA A 78 13.55 5.34 1.09
C ALA A 78 15.06 5.16 1.35
N THR A 79 15.68 4.23 0.62
CA THR A 79 17.13 3.95 0.72
C THR A 79 17.94 4.38 -0.51
N LYS A 80 17.30 4.43 -1.69
CA LYS A 80 17.97 4.72 -2.97
C LYS A 80 17.67 6.12 -3.50
N GLN A 81 16.42 6.55 -3.39
CA GLN A 81 15.93 7.85 -3.83
C GLN A 81 15.09 8.43 -2.70
N ARG A 82 15.50 9.58 -2.17
CA ARG A 82 14.70 10.33 -1.20
C ARG A 82 13.92 11.39 -1.93
N PHE A 83 12.61 11.36 -1.74
CA PHE A 83 11.76 12.47 -2.14
C PHE A 83 11.77 13.54 -1.05
N THR A 84 11.61 14.80 -1.44
CA THR A 84 11.41 15.87 -0.46
C THR A 84 10.01 15.73 0.11
N ALA A 85 9.92 15.57 1.43
CA ALA A 85 8.65 15.52 2.14
C ALA A 85 7.88 16.85 1.97
N PRO A 86 6.55 16.81 1.85
CA PRO A 86 5.72 18.00 1.79
C PRO A 86 5.82 18.82 3.10
N GLU A 87 5.47 20.10 3.03
CA GLU A 87 5.20 20.89 4.22
C GLU A 87 3.97 20.30 4.93
N GLY A 88 4.15 19.76 6.14
CA GLY A 88 3.10 19.04 6.87
C GLY A 88 3.27 17.52 6.95
N GLY A 89 4.33 16.95 6.35
CA GLY A 89 4.62 15.52 6.40
C GLY A 89 4.05 14.72 5.23
N VAL A 90 4.29 13.42 5.22
CA VAL A 90 3.83 12.51 4.15
C VAL A 90 2.44 11.98 4.53
N LEU A 91 1.42 12.40 3.80
CA LEU A 91 0.02 11.99 4.01
C LEU A 91 -0.52 11.27 2.77
N TYR A 92 -1.19 10.15 2.99
CA TYR A 92 -1.96 9.44 1.96
C TYR A 92 -3.36 9.13 2.49
N TYR A 93 -4.33 9.05 1.58
CA TYR A 93 -5.74 8.96 1.96
C TYR A 93 -6.39 7.68 1.42
N CYS A 94 -7.09 6.95 2.29
CA CYS A 94 -7.99 5.87 1.91
C CYS A 94 -9.41 6.29 2.25
N MET A 95 -10.30 6.43 1.26
CA MET A 95 -11.70 6.83 1.46
C MET A 95 -11.85 8.07 2.38
N SER A 96 -11.11 9.14 2.07
CA SER A 96 -11.05 10.38 2.86
C SER A 96 -10.42 10.29 4.27
N ALA A 97 -10.03 9.10 4.75
CA ALA A 97 -9.27 8.94 5.99
C ALA A 97 -7.77 9.15 5.74
N ASP A 98 -7.15 10.04 6.50
CA ASP A 98 -5.73 10.32 6.43
C ASP A 98 -4.89 9.22 7.10
N THR A 99 -3.73 8.96 6.52
CA THR A 99 -2.70 8.09 7.09
C THR A 99 -1.37 8.84 7.02
N GLU A 100 -0.78 9.07 8.20
CA GLU A 100 0.54 9.68 8.33
C GLU A 100 1.65 8.65 8.09
N PHE A 101 2.69 9.08 7.37
CA PHE A 101 3.89 8.31 7.13
C PHE A 101 5.13 9.12 7.54
N PRO A 102 6.23 8.45 7.94
CA PRO A 102 7.50 9.12 8.16
C PRO A 102 8.03 9.85 6.90
N ASP A 103 8.81 10.91 7.10
CA ASP A 103 9.37 11.74 6.02
C ASP A 103 10.23 10.98 5.00
N ASP A 104 10.81 9.84 5.40
CA ASP A 104 11.59 8.97 4.52
C ASP A 104 10.85 7.71 4.08
N ALA A 105 9.50 7.72 4.11
CA ALA A 105 8.70 6.58 3.69
C ALA A 105 8.46 6.48 2.17
N GLU A 106 8.48 7.60 1.45
CA GLU A 106 8.19 7.62 0.01
C GLU A 106 9.30 6.91 -0.79
N ILE A 107 8.90 5.90 -1.56
CA ILE A 107 9.71 5.14 -2.51
C ILE A 107 9.19 5.38 -3.94
N PRO A 108 9.95 5.00 -5.00
CA PRO A 108 9.42 5.06 -6.35
C PRO A 108 8.11 4.27 -6.48
N ALA A 109 7.10 4.82 -7.15
CA ALA A 109 5.81 4.17 -7.36
C ALA A 109 5.95 2.78 -8.01
N ALA A 110 6.93 2.60 -8.90
CA ALA A 110 7.25 1.31 -9.50
C ALA A 110 7.68 0.27 -8.46
N ASP A 111 8.49 0.65 -7.47
CA ASP A 111 8.91 -0.24 -6.39
C ASP A 111 7.71 -0.61 -5.48
N ALA A 112 6.80 0.33 -5.24
CA ALA A 112 5.57 0.07 -4.49
C ALA A 112 4.65 -0.93 -5.22
N ARG A 113 4.51 -0.78 -6.55
CA ARG A 113 3.74 -1.71 -7.40
C ARG A 113 4.37 -3.11 -7.41
N GLU A 114 5.67 -3.21 -7.62
CA GLU A 114 6.40 -4.49 -7.56
C GLU A 114 6.24 -5.17 -6.19
N ALA A 115 6.27 -4.41 -5.09
CA ALA A 115 6.04 -4.93 -3.76
C ALA A 115 4.62 -5.48 -3.57
N ALA A 116 3.60 -4.84 -4.17
CA ALA A 116 2.23 -5.35 -4.16
C ALA A 116 2.09 -6.68 -4.92
N HIS A 117 2.75 -6.78 -6.09
CA HIS A 117 2.81 -8.05 -6.84
C HIS A 117 3.55 -9.14 -6.06
N GLU A 118 4.66 -8.79 -5.39
CA GLU A 118 5.37 -9.71 -4.50
C GLU A 118 4.45 -10.20 -3.39
N PHE A 119 3.77 -9.29 -2.67
CA PHE A 119 2.84 -9.60 -1.58
C PHE A 119 1.76 -10.61 -1.99
N LEU A 120 1.08 -10.36 -3.12
CA LEU A 120 0.08 -11.26 -3.67
C LEU A 120 0.67 -12.65 -4.00
N ARG A 121 1.86 -12.66 -4.62
CA ARG A 121 2.55 -13.89 -5.05
C ARG A 121 3.03 -14.75 -3.89
N ILE A 122 3.51 -14.14 -2.81
CA ILE A 122 4.07 -14.85 -1.64
C ILE A 122 3.04 -15.12 -0.56
N GLY A 123 1.75 -14.88 -0.84
CA GLY A 123 0.65 -15.24 0.04
C GLY A 123 0.54 -14.35 1.27
N GLY A 124 0.83 -13.05 1.12
CA GLY A 124 0.51 -12.06 2.14
C GLY A 124 1.61 -11.87 3.18
N THR A 125 2.84 -12.32 2.90
CA THR A 125 3.99 -12.02 3.77
C THR A 125 4.66 -10.72 3.35
N ARG A 126 5.40 -10.09 4.27
CA ARG A 126 6.02 -8.78 4.03
C ARG A 126 6.97 -8.83 2.80
N PRO A 127 6.76 -7.98 1.78
CA PRO A 127 7.63 -7.90 0.61
C PRO A 127 9.10 -7.65 0.95
N THR A 128 10.01 -8.20 0.16
CA THR A 128 11.46 -8.15 0.42
C THR A 128 12.22 -7.23 -0.54
N GLY A 129 11.60 -6.83 -1.66
CA GLY A 129 12.19 -5.92 -2.64
C GLY A 129 12.37 -4.46 -2.17
N VAL A 130 11.82 -4.11 -1.01
CA VAL A 130 11.84 -2.77 -0.42
C VAL A 130 12.44 -2.80 0.98
N ALA A 131 12.97 -1.65 1.42
CA ALA A 131 13.38 -1.49 2.81
C ALA A 131 12.18 -1.09 3.67
N TRP A 132 12.19 -1.52 4.92
CA TRP A 132 11.14 -1.29 5.91
C TRP A 132 11.69 -0.55 7.13
N GLN A 133 10.80 0.11 7.85
CA GLN A 133 11.03 0.65 9.18
C GLN A 133 9.77 0.49 10.02
N ASP A 134 9.96 0.38 11.33
CA ASP A 134 8.84 0.28 12.28
C ASP A 134 7.92 1.51 12.12
N ALA A 135 6.61 1.26 12.16
CA ALA A 135 5.58 2.30 12.06
C ALA A 135 5.49 3.18 13.32
#